data_AF-A0A934WM94-F1
#
_entry.id   AF-A0A934WM94-F1
#
_cell.length_a   1.000
_cell.length_b   1.000
_cell.length_c   1.000
_cell.angle_alpha   90.00
_cell.angle_beta   90.00
_cell.angle_gamma   90.00
#
_symmetry.space_group_name_H-M   'P 1'
#
loop_
_entity.id
_entity.type
_entity.pdbx_description
1 polymer ?
#
loop_
_entity_poly.entity_id
_entity_poly.type
_entity_poly.pdbx_seq_one_letter_code
_entity_poly.pdbx_strand_id
1 'polypeptide(L)'
;MNADLLEHPEQLQRGYATATPAARLRAIKQRLAAAHNEMGSTRLVTVVSGVEALARSLVVHAPGRPASTAEMRHRQFRATGPVQLVEEALALRGGGRPEATFGEEAWDFFQVAVRYRDLIVHECTVIGQDRHPTLIAATESVLRGLVEVAGLESGPKVVVGA
;
A
#
# COMPACT_ATOMS: atom_id res chain seq x y z
N MET A 1 28.83 -15.26 13.08
CA MET A 1 27.51 -15.24 12.42
C MET A 1 26.78 -14.02 12.94
N ASN A 2 26.41 -13.08 12.08
CA ASN A 2 25.95 -11.75 12.51
C ASN A 2 24.49 -11.82 12.96
N ALA A 3 24.26 -12.05 14.26
CA ALA A 3 22.92 -12.22 14.85
C ALA A 3 21.98 -11.04 14.50
N ASP A 4 22.54 -9.85 14.33
CA ASP A 4 21.85 -8.65 13.85
C ASP A 4 21.13 -8.87 12.51
N LEU A 5 21.77 -9.53 11.52
CA LEU A 5 21.15 -9.81 10.22
C LEU A 5 19.97 -10.79 10.30
N LEU A 6 19.91 -11.62 11.34
CA LEU A 6 18.85 -12.60 11.56
C LEU A 6 17.68 -12.01 12.37
N GLU A 7 17.97 -11.12 13.32
CA GLU A 7 16.95 -10.48 14.17
C GLU A 7 16.31 -9.25 13.50
N HIS A 8 17.05 -8.55 12.65
CA HIS A 8 16.58 -7.30 12.03
C HIS A 8 15.27 -7.44 11.22
N PRO A 9 15.05 -8.50 10.42
CA PRO A 9 13.78 -8.68 9.71
C PRO A 9 12.57 -8.79 10.65
N GLU A 10 12.72 -9.47 11.79
CA GLU A 10 11.64 -9.61 12.78
C GLU A 10 11.36 -8.30 13.50
N GLN A 11 12.41 -7.53 13.80
CA GLN A 11 12.29 -6.19 14.39
C GLN A 11 11.61 -5.23 13.42
N LEU A 12 12.00 -5.24 12.13
CA LEU A 12 11.34 -4.47 11.08
C LEU A 12 9.86 -4.84 10.96
N GLN A 13 9.54 -6.13 10.96
CA GLN A 13 8.17 -6.60 10.87
C GLN A 13 7.32 -6.14 12.06
N ARG A 14 7.86 -6.20 13.29
CA ARG A 14 7.19 -5.67 14.49
C ARG A 14 6.98 -4.15 14.41
N GLY A 15 7.99 -3.42 13.94
CA GLY A 15 7.88 -1.98 13.71
C GLY A 15 6.79 -1.64 12.69
N TYR A 16 6.67 -2.42 11.61
CA TYR A 16 5.62 -2.21 10.60
C TYR A 16 4.22 -2.56 11.10
N ALA A 17 4.09 -3.59 11.93
CA ALA A 17 2.82 -3.98 12.51
C ALA A 17 2.25 -2.90 13.46
N THR A 18 3.13 -2.30 14.27
CA THR A 18 2.72 -1.32 15.29
C THR A 18 2.67 0.12 14.75
N ALA A 19 3.30 0.40 13.60
CA ALA A 19 3.21 1.70 12.96
C ALA A 19 1.77 2.06 12.54
N THR A 20 1.34 3.26 12.93
CA THR A 20 0.04 3.79 12.52
C THR A 20 -0.03 3.99 11.00
N PRO A 21 -1.24 4.02 10.39
CA PRO A 21 -1.38 4.27 8.96
C PRO A 21 -0.71 5.57 8.50
N ALA A 22 -0.79 6.64 9.30
CA ALA A 22 -0.11 7.91 8.99
C ALA A 22 1.43 7.77 9.01
N ALA A 23 1.99 7.06 10.00
CA ALA A 23 3.42 6.78 10.03
C ALA A 23 3.84 5.92 8.83
N ARG A 24 3.01 4.93 8.46
CA ARG A 24 3.27 4.07 7.31
C ARG A 24 3.23 4.84 6.00
N LEU A 25 2.26 5.73 5.82
CA LEU A 25 2.17 6.60 4.65
C LEU A 25 3.41 7.49 4.50
N ARG A 26 3.95 8.05 5.60
CA ARG A 26 5.20 8.84 5.55
C ARG A 26 6.37 8.01 5.02
N ALA A 27 6.55 6.78 5.51
CA ALA A 27 7.60 5.89 5.03
C ALA A 27 7.42 5.51 3.56
N ILE A 28 6.17 5.26 3.13
CA ILE A 28 5.84 4.99 1.72
C ILE A 28 6.22 6.19 0.85
N LYS A 29 5.82 7.41 1.24
CA LYS A 29 6.16 8.64 0.51
C LYS A 29 7.67 8.85 0.39
N GLN A 30 8.42 8.63 1.46
CA GLN A 30 9.89 8.71 1.43
C GLN A 30 10.50 7.69 0.45
N ARG A 31 9.99 6.45 0.44
CA ARG A 31 10.46 5.41 -0.48
C ARG A 31 10.12 5.74 -1.94
N LEU A 32 8.91 6.26 -2.19
CA LEU A 32 8.49 6.72 -3.51
C LEU A 32 9.29 7.93 -3.99
N ALA A 33 9.67 8.84 -3.11
CA ALA A 33 10.54 9.96 -3.47
C ALA A 33 11.95 9.47 -3.84
N ALA A 34 12.51 8.53 -3.08
CA ALA A 34 13.81 7.94 -3.40
C ALA A 34 13.81 7.20 -4.74
N ALA A 35 12.71 6.49 -5.05
CA ALA A 35 12.52 5.77 -6.30
C ALA A 35 11.96 6.66 -7.44
N HIS A 36 12.01 7.99 -7.33
CA HIS A 36 11.44 8.88 -8.36
C HIS A 36 12.18 8.80 -9.69
N ASN A 37 13.51 8.66 -9.63
CA ASN A 37 14.37 8.53 -10.82
C ASN A 37 14.51 7.08 -11.30
N GLU A 38 13.94 6.12 -10.58
CA GLU A 38 13.89 4.74 -11.03
C GLU A 38 12.81 4.61 -12.11
N MET A 39 13.19 4.09 -13.27
CA MET A 39 12.24 3.82 -14.36
C MET A 39 11.91 2.32 -14.41
N GLY A 40 10.77 1.99 -15.01
CA GLY A 40 10.41 0.62 -15.32
C GLY A 40 10.00 -0.23 -14.11
N SER A 41 10.51 -1.46 -14.04
CA SER A 41 10.01 -2.49 -13.13
C SER A 41 10.21 -2.16 -11.65
N THR A 42 11.33 -1.53 -11.28
CA THR A 42 11.61 -1.18 -9.88
C THR A 42 10.60 -0.17 -9.34
N ARG A 43 10.23 0.83 -10.17
CA ARG A 43 9.20 1.81 -9.81
C ARG A 43 7.84 1.15 -9.64
N LEU A 44 7.44 0.29 -10.59
CA LEU A 44 6.19 -0.44 -10.53
C LEU A 44 6.09 -1.28 -9.25
N VAL A 45 7.12 -2.08 -8.95
CA VAL A 45 7.19 -2.91 -7.74
C VAL A 45 7.09 -2.04 -6.49
N THR A 46 7.78 -0.90 -6.46
CA THR A 46 7.78 0.00 -5.29
C THR A 46 6.41 0.61 -5.05
N VAL A 47 5.74 1.11 -6.10
CA VAL A 47 4.40 1.71 -6.02
C VAL A 47 3.35 0.69 -5.60
N VAL A 48 3.37 -0.51 -6.20
CA VAL A 48 2.48 -1.62 -5.85
C VAL A 48 2.71 -2.08 -4.40
N SER A 49 3.96 -2.14 -3.95
CA SER A 49 4.31 -2.46 -2.56
C SER A 49 3.84 -1.37 -1.59
N GLY A 50 3.83 -0.10 -2.03
CA GLY A 50 3.29 1.02 -1.27
C GLY A 50 1.80 0.89 -1.01
N VAL A 51 1.01 0.56 -2.04
CA VAL A 51 -0.44 0.29 -1.91
C VAL A 51 -0.68 -0.86 -0.93
N GLU A 52 -0.01 -1.99 -1.12
CA GLU A 52 -0.15 -3.16 -0.25
C GLU A 52 0.19 -2.82 1.21
N ALA A 53 1.29 -2.10 1.43
CA ALA A 53 1.75 -1.70 2.74
C ALA A 53 0.77 -0.76 3.45
N LEU A 54 0.17 0.20 2.72
CA LEU A 54 -0.84 1.08 3.29
C LEU A 54 -2.12 0.32 3.59
N ALA A 55 -2.66 -0.44 2.63
CA ALA A 55 -3.87 -1.23 2.79
C ALA A 55 -3.76 -2.18 3.99
N ARG A 56 -2.64 -2.90 4.12
CA ARG A 56 -2.38 -3.74 5.30
C ARG A 56 -2.41 -2.96 6.62
N SER A 57 -1.77 -1.79 6.66
CA SER A 57 -1.80 -0.95 7.86
C SER A 57 -3.22 -0.48 8.18
N LEU A 58 -4.02 -0.11 7.18
CA LEU A 58 -5.43 0.29 7.35
C LEU A 58 -6.29 -0.84 7.92
N VAL A 59 -6.09 -2.08 7.46
CA VAL A 59 -6.78 -3.25 7.99
C VAL A 59 -6.34 -3.54 9.43
N VAL A 60 -5.04 -3.58 9.70
CA VAL A 60 -4.49 -3.87 11.03
C VAL A 60 -5.01 -2.88 12.08
N HIS A 61 -5.10 -1.60 11.71
CA HIS A 61 -5.49 -0.48 12.57
C HIS A 61 -6.92 0.03 12.28
N ALA A 62 -7.82 -0.82 11.81
CA ALA A 62 -9.20 -0.40 11.55
C ALA A 62 -9.91 0.06 12.85
N PRO A 63 -10.90 0.96 12.76
CA PRO A 63 -11.63 1.46 13.93
C PRO A 63 -12.20 0.33 14.80
N GLY A 64 -12.22 0.54 16.13
CA GLY A 64 -12.71 -0.46 17.10
C GLY A 64 -11.71 -1.58 17.41
N ARG A 65 -10.52 -1.58 16.80
CA ARG A 65 -9.48 -2.58 17.05
C ARG A 65 -8.44 -2.06 18.05
N PRO A 66 -8.18 -2.77 19.17
CA PRO A 66 -7.13 -2.37 20.11
C PRO A 66 -5.73 -2.39 19.49
N ALA A 67 -4.89 -1.42 19.83
CA ALA A 67 -3.50 -1.37 19.35
C ALA A 67 -2.67 -2.58 19.82
N SER A 68 -2.98 -3.14 21.00
CA SER A 68 -2.32 -4.33 21.56
C SER A 68 -2.42 -5.59 20.70
N THR A 69 -3.33 -5.60 19.72
CA THR A 69 -3.56 -6.75 18.82
C THR A 69 -3.01 -6.52 17.41
N ALA A 70 -2.30 -5.40 17.18
CA ALA A 70 -1.77 -5.03 15.87
C ALA A 70 -0.78 -6.08 15.31
N GLU A 71 0.14 -6.58 16.13
CA GLU A 71 1.10 -7.62 15.70
C GLU A 71 0.40 -8.91 15.26
N MET A 72 -0.56 -9.37 16.05
CA MET A 72 -1.33 -10.58 15.75
C MET A 72 -2.09 -10.43 14.44
N ARG A 73 -2.78 -9.30 14.23
CA ARG A 73 -3.48 -9.03 12.96
C ARG A 73 -2.52 -8.90 11.79
N HIS A 74 -1.39 -8.22 11.98
CA HIS A 74 -0.39 -8.11 10.92
C HIS A 74 0.13 -9.49 10.49
N ARG A 75 0.28 -10.45 11.42
CA ARG A 75 0.61 -11.84 11.07
C ARG A 75 -0.50 -12.52 10.28
N GLN A 76 -1.77 -12.33 10.66
CA GLN A 76 -2.93 -12.87 9.94
C GLN A 76 -3.01 -12.37 8.49
N PHE A 77 -2.77 -11.07 8.27
CA PHE A 77 -2.84 -10.43 6.95
C PHE A 77 -1.50 -10.41 6.19
N ARG A 78 -0.48 -11.14 6.68
CA ARG A 78 0.87 -11.13 6.06
C ARG A 78 0.84 -11.73 4.66
N ALA A 79 0.12 -12.84 4.49
CA ALA A 79 0.03 -13.57 3.22
C ALA A 79 -1.10 -13.06 2.32
N THR A 80 -1.89 -12.09 2.77
CA THR A 80 -2.96 -11.49 1.98
C THR A 80 -2.38 -10.60 0.89
N GLY A 81 -2.84 -10.81 -0.34
CA GLY A 81 -2.38 -10.06 -1.50
C GLY A 81 -2.91 -8.62 -1.54
N PRO A 82 -2.36 -7.76 -2.40
CA PRO A 82 -2.70 -6.33 -2.44
C PRO A 82 -4.16 -6.06 -2.77
N VAL A 83 -4.71 -6.78 -3.75
CA VAL A 83 -6.11 -6.63 -4.20
C VAL A 83 -7.07 -6.86 -3.03
N GLN A 84 -6.92 -8.02 -2.37
CA GLN A 84 -7.73 -8.42 -1.22
C GLN A 84 -7.56 -7.45 -0.04
N LEU A 85 -6.35 -6.95 0.21
CA LEU A 85 -6.10 -5.98 1.26
C LEU A 85 -6.80 -4.64 0.99
N VAL A 86 -6.83 -4.20 -0.26
CA VAL A 86 -7.53 -2.95 -0.64
C VAL A 86 -9.03 -3.11 -0.45
N GLU A 87 -9.61 -4.21 -0.92
CA GLU A 87 -11.03 -4.51 -0.73
C GLU A 87 -11.42 -4.56 0.75
N GLU A 88 -10.65 -5.27 1.58
CA GLU A 88 -10.86 -5.34 3.02
C GLU A 88 -10.73 -3.96 3.68
N ALA A 89 -9.75 -3.15 3.26
CA ALA A 89 -9.56 -1.79 3.79
C ALA A 89 -10.74 -0.87 3.47
N LEU A 90 -11.32 -0.98 2.27
CA LEU A 90 -12.53 -0.23 1.88
C LEU A 90 -13.73 -0.68 2.72
N ALA A 91 -13.97 -1.99 2.82
CA ALA A 91 -15.08 -2.54 3.58
C ALA A 91 -15.07 -2.08 5.05
N LEU A 92 -13.90 -2.10 5.69
CA LEU A 92 -13.73 -1.68 7.09
C LEU A 92 -13.89 -0.16 7.33
N ARG A 93 -13.87 0.66 6.26
CA ARG A 93 -13.96 2.12 6.34
C ARG A 93 -15.25 2.68 5.75
N GLY A 94 -16.20 1.82 5.43
CA GLY A 94 -17.46 2.22 4.78
C GLY A 94 -17.26 2.71 3.34
N GLY A 95 -16.13 2.33 2.71
CA GLY A 95 -15.90 2.54 1.29
C GLY A 95 -16.82 1.65 0.44
N GLY A 96 -17.02 2.07 -0.81
CA GLY A 96 -17.76 1.27 -1.78
C GLY A 96 -16.89 0.18 -2.40
N ARG A 97 -17.37 -0.39 -3.51
CA ARG A 97 -16.56 -1.28 -4.33
C ARG A 97 -15.32 -0.54 -4.87
N PRO A 98 -14.17 -1.22 -5.05
CA PRO A 98 -12.96 -0.59 -5.57
C PRO A 98 -13.17 0.16 -6.89
N GLU A 99 -13.95 -0.40 -7.82
CA GLU A 99 -14.25 0.20 -9.13
C GLU A 99 -15.00 1.54 -8.98
N ALA A 100 -15.94 1.61 -8.04
CA ALA A 100 -16.67 2.83 -7.73
C ALA A 100 -15.81 3.86 -6.99
N THR A 101 -14.81 3.41 -6.23
CA THR A 101 -13.97 4.26 -5.38
C THR A 101 -12.79 4.85 -6.17
N PHE A 102 -12.14 4.05 -7.01
CA PHE A 102 -10.91 4.43 -7.72
C PHE A 102 -11.12 4.68 -9.21
N GLY A 103 -12.29 4.32 -9.75
CA GLY A 103 -12.55 4.19 -11.18
C GLY A 103 -12.24 2.78 -11.68
N GLU A 104 -13.10 2.27 -12.56
CA GLU A 104 -13.01 0.92 -13.12
C GLU A 104 -11.66 0.65 -13.81
N GLU A 105 -11.24 1.55 -14.70
CA GLU A 105 -9.96 1.41 -15.43
C GLU A 105 -8.74 1.41 -14.49
N ALA A 106 -8.71 2.30 -13.50
CA ALA A 106 -7.60 2.37 -12.55
C ALA A 106 -7.52 1.10 -11.68
N TRP A 107 -8.68 0.56 -11.29
CA TRP A 107 -8.73 -0.68 -10.54
C TRP A 107 -8.29 -1.89 -11.36
N ASP A 108 -8.75 -2.01 -12.60
CA ASP A 108 -8.36 -3.10 -13.50
C ASP A 108 -6.85 -3.07 -13.79
N PHE A 109 -6.29 -1.91 -14.11
CA PHE A 109 -4.85 -1.78 -14.32
C PHE A 109 -4.03 -1.99 -13.05
N PHE A 110 -4.56 -1.65 -11.88
CA PHE A 110 -3.92 -2.02 -10.62
C PHE A 110 -3.87 -3.55 -10.42
N GLN A 111 -4.95 -4.28 -10.71
CA GLN A 111 -4.94 -5.74 -10.64
C GLN A 111 -3.90 -6.34 -11.59
N VAL A 112 -3.77 -5.77 -12.80
CA VAL A 112 -2.71 -6.16 -13.76
C VAL A 112 -1.32 -5.82 -13.24
N ALA A 113 -1.13 -4.65 -12.63
CA ALA A 113 0.13 -4.22 -12.02
C ALA A 113 0.59 -5.17 -10.90
N VAL A 114 -0.35 -5.68 -10.08
CA VAL A 114 -0.07 -6.70 -9.06
C VAL A 114 0.48 -7.97 -9.70
N ARG A 115 -0.17 -8.50 -10.74
CA ARG A 115 0.30 -9.69 -11.46
C ARG A 115 1.69 -9.49 -12.06
N TYR A 116 1.95 -8.32 -12.64
CA TYR A 116 3.28 -8.02 -13.18
C TYR A 116 4.34 -7.92 -12.09
N ARG A 117 4.03 -7.31 -10.93
CA ARG A 117 4.95 -7.29 -9.79
C ARG A 117 5.28 -8.71 -9.34
N ASP A 118 4.31 -9.61 -9.27
CA ASP A 118 4.54 -11.00 -8.87
C ASP A 118 5.45 -11.72 -9.88
N LEU A 119 5.20 -11.55 -11.19
CA LEU A 119 6.07 -12.09 -12.24
C LEU A 119 7.51 -11.54 -12.15
N ILE A 120 7.66 -10.23 -11.97
CA ILE A 120 8.99 -9.59 -11.85
C ILE A 120 9.75 -10.16 -10.64
N VAL A 121 9.08 -10.29 -9.50
CA VAL A 121 9.72 -10.71 -8.24
C VAL A 121 9.97 -12.21 -8.18
N HIS A 122 9.02 -13.03 -8.63
CA HIS A 122 9.09 -14.49 -8.47
C HIS A 122 9.67 -15.21 -9.67
N GLU A 123 9.47 -14.68 -10.87
CA GLU A 123 9.97 -15.28 -12.12
C GLU A 123 11.20 -14.56 -12.68
N CYS A 124 11.71 -13.54 -11.96
CA CYS A 124 12.90 -12.77 -12.35
C CYS A 124 12.80 -12.21 -13.79
N THR A 125 11.62 -11.72 -14.17
CA THR A 125 11.32 -11.29 -15.54
C THR A 125 11.29 -9.78 -15.72
N VAL A 126 11.37 -9.35 -16.97
CA VAL A 126 11.27 -7.94 -17.39
C VAL A 126 10.02 -7.77 -18.25
N ILE A 127 9.28 -6.68 -18.02
CA ILE A 127 8.10 -6.35 -18.83
C ILE A 127 8.46 -5.26 -19.83
N GLY A 128 7.78 -5.26 -20.98
CA GLY A 128 7.92 -4.23 -22.02
C GLY A 128 7.75 -2.82 -21.45
N GLN A 129 8.63 -1.91 -21.87
CA GLN A 129 8.73 -0.53 -21.35
C GLN A 129 7.47 0.30 -21.61
N ASP A 130 6.71 -0.05 -22.63
CA ASP A 130 5.45 0.57 -23.03
C ASP A 130 4.34 0.42 -21.97
N ARG A 131 4.44 -0.58 -21.10
CA ARG A 131 3.39 -0.91 -20.11
C ARG A 131 3.55 -0.17 -18.79
N HIS A 132 4.78 0.20 -18.42
CA HIS A 132 5.05 0.77 -17.09
C HIS A 132 4.29 2.07 -16.81
N PRO A 133 4.23 3.08 -17.72
CA PRO A 133 3.58 4.35 -17.40
C PRO A 133 2.12 4.19 -16.96
N THR A 134 1.34 3.41 -17.71
CA THR A 134 -0.08 3.17 -17.42
C THR A 134 -0.27 2.43 -16.09
N LEU A 135 0.51 1.37 -15.85
CA LEU A 135 0.39 0.56 -14.63
C LEU A 135 0.82 1.32 -13.38
N ILE A 136 1.87 2.14 -13.48
CA ILE A 136 2.33 3.00 -12.40
C ILE A 136 1.26 4.06 -12.09
N ALA A 137 0.75 4.75 -13.11
CA ALA A 137 -0.25 5.80 -12.92
C ALA A 137 -1.55 5.27 -12.27
N ALA A 138 -2.04 4.11 -12.74
CA ALA A 138 -3.21 3.45 -12.15
C ALA A 138 -2.98 3.09 -10.68
N THR A 139 -1.81 2.52 -10.37
CA THR A 139 -1.48 2.12 -8.98
C THR A 139 -1.28 3.33 -8.07
N GLU A 140 -0.70 4.42 -8.57
CA GLU A 140 -0.62 5.70 -7.83
C GLU A 140 -2.02 6.29 -7.59
N SER A 141 -2.97 6.11 -8.52
CA SER A 141 -4.37 6.49 -8.32
C SER A 141 -5.02 5.70 -7.19
N VAL A 142 -4.84 4.37 -7.15
CA VAL A 142 -5.31 3.53 -6.04
C VAL A 142 -4.67 3.94 -4.72
N LEU A 143 -3.37 4.25 -4.70
CA LEU A 143 -2.70 4.73 -3.49
C LEU A 143 -3.31 6.04 -2.98
N ARG A 144 -3.57 7.01 -3.86
CA ARG A 144 -4.23 8.28 -3.49
C ARG A 144 -5.63 8.03 -2.95
N GLY A 145 -6.43 7.20 -3.63
CA GLY A 145 -7.78 6.87 -3.16
C GLY A 145 -7.79 6.22 -1.78
N LEU A 146 -6.83 5.33 -1.47
CA LEU A 146 -6.69 4.78 -0.12
C LEU A 146 -6.35 5.84 0.92
N VAL A 147 -5.50 6.81 0.57
CA VAL A 147 -5.13 7.93 1.45
C VAL A 147 -6.36 8.79 1.76
N GLU A 148 -7.18 9.07 0.75
CA GLU A 148 -8.43 9.84 0.86
C GLU A 148 -9.48 9.11 1.72
N VAL A 149 -9.77 7.84 1.40
CA VAL A 149 -10.71 7.00 2.19
C VAL A 149 -10.25 6.86 3.65
N ALA A 150 -8.95 6.84 3.88
CA ALA A 150 -8.39 6.75 5.21
C ALA A 150 -8.35 8.10 5.96
N GLY A 151 -8.64 9.22 5.30
CA GLY A 151 -8.56 10.56 5.86
C GLY A 151 -7.14 10.96 6.26
N LEU A 152 -6.11 10.40 5.60
CA LEU A 152 -4.71 10.57 6.01
C LEU A 152 -4.06 11.84 5.46
N GLU A 153 -4.72 12.52 4.53
CA GLU A 153 -4.34 13.86 4.08
C GLU A 153 -5.44 14.86 4.46
N SER A 154 -5.29 15.44 5.64
CA SER A 154 -5.96 16.69 5.99
C SER A 154 -4.93 17.81 5.84
N GLY A 155 -5.01 18.60 4.78
CA GLY A 155 -4.60 20.00 4.87
C GLY A 155 -5.46 20.69 5.94
N PRO A 156 -5.08 21.88 6.45
CA PRO A 156 -5.92 22.60 7.39
C PRO A 156 -7.32 22.75 6.79
N LYS A 157 -8.34 22.24 7.50
CA LYS A 157 -9.73 22.60 7.20
C LYS A 157 -9.78 24.12 7.32
N VAL A 158 -9.86 24.82 6.19
CA VAL A 158 -10.28 26.22 6.20
C VAL A 158 -11.67 26.20 6.79
N VAL A 159 -11.76 26.55 8.07
CA VAL A 159 -13.02 26.91 8.70
C VAL A 159 -13.41 28.19 8.00
N VAL A 160 -14.23 28.08 6.94
CA VAL A 160 -14.98 29.22 6.44
C VAL A 160 -15.95 29.54 7.56
N GLY A 161 -15.58 30.55 8.34
CA GLY A 161 -16.34 31.00 9.49
C GLY A 161 -17.65 31.65 9.08
N ALA A 162 -18.63 31.49 9.98
CA ALA A 162 -19.88 32.22 10.15
C ALA A 162 -20.91 32.16 9.00
#